data_AF-A0A455U7E1-F1
#
_entry.id   AF-A0A455U7E1-F1
#
_cell.length_a   1.000
_cell.length_b   1.000
_cell.length_c   1.000
_cell.angle_alpha   90.00
_cell.angle_beta   90.00
_cell.angle_gamma   90.00
#
_symmetry.space_group_name_H-M   'P 1'
#
loop_
_entity.id
_entity.type
_entity.pdbx_description
1 polymer ?
#
loop_
_entity_poly.entity_id
_entity_poly.type
_entity_poly.pdbx_seq_one_letter_code
_entity_poly.pdbx_strand_id
1 'polypeptide(L)'
;MEPLSPPILVVQLELAPDTWLYVATLLGVPDIFSGYRWLSEERLLVGLLVLLSVLALSLLGITSVTRPLARLSRAANQLGDDLDMPPLKESGPKEVAATAVAFNRMQRRIREQIEERERLFSAISHDLKTPLTRMRLRAEMLEDDYQRERFALLWMSWIAWSRAPWPR
;
A
#
# COMPACT_ATOMS: atom_id res chain seq x y z
N MET A 1 -30.80 -52.30 -26.44
CA MET A 1 -29.42 -51.99 -26.85
C MET A 1 -29.41 -52.00 -28.36
N GLU A 2 -29.52 -50.81 -28.98
CA GLU A 2 -29.41 -50.69 -30.44
C GLU A 2 -27.96 -50.98 -30.86
N PRO A 3 -27.72 -51.85 -31.84
CA PRO A 3 -26.38 -52.12 -32.31
C PRO A 3 -25.86 -50.88 -33.03
N LEU A 4 -24.87 -50.21 -32.43
CA LEU A 4 -24.08 -49.18 -33.09
C LEU A 4 -23.48 -49.82 -34.34
N SER A 5 -23.98 -49.45 -35.52
CA SER A 5 -23.36 -49.78 -36.80
C SER A 5 -22.31 -48.71 -37.05
N PRO A 6 -21.02 -48.94 -36.74
CA PRO A 6 -19.98 -47.99 -37.13
C PRO A 6 -20.08 -47.78 -38.64
N PRO A 7 -19.88 -46.54 -39.14
CA PRO A 7 -19.91 -46.29 -40.57
C PRO A 7 -18.84 -47.17 -41.24
N ILE A 8 -19.27 -48.14 -42.03
CA ILE A 8 -18.39 -49.00 -42.80
C ILE A 8 -18.11 -48.33 -44.14
N LEU A 9 -16.83 -48.18 -44.48
CA LEU A 9 -16.44 -47.80 -45.83
C LEU A 9 -16.30 -49.08 -46.64
N VAL A 10 -17.13 -49.22 -47.66
CA VAL A 10 -17.03 -50.32 -48.61
C VAL A 10 -16.43 -49.79 -49.89
N VAL A 11 -15.25 -50.29 -50.24
CA VAL A 11 -14.59 -50.01 -51.52
C VAL A 11 -14.74 -51.24 -52.41
N GLN A 12 -15.27 -51.04 -53.61
CA GLN A 12 -15.43 -52.08 -54.63
C GLN A 12 -14.43 -51.81 -55.75
N LEU A 13 -13.58 -52.79 -56.04
CA LEU A 13 -12.55 -52.71 -57.07
C LEU A 13 -12.72 -53.91 -58.02
N GLU A 14 -12.89 -53.65 -59.31
CA GLU A 14 -12.90 -54.69 -60.34
C GLU A 14 -11.44 -55.07 -60.66
N LEU A 15 -11.07 -56.31 -60.36
CA LEU A 15 -9.70 -56.81 -60.56
C LEU A 15 -9.50 -57.40 -61.97
N ALA A 16 -10.57 -57.94 -62.56
CA ALA A 16 -10.63 -58.57 -63.88
C ALA A 16 -12.11 -58.60 -64.32
N PRO A 17 -12.42 -58.85 -65.61
CA PRO A 17 -13.80 -58.98 -66.07
C PRO A 17 -14.56 -59.98 -65.19
N ASP A 18 -15.68 -59.53 -64.61
CA ASP A 18 -16.55 -60.28 -63.69
C ASP A 18 -15.93 -60.67 -62.33
N THR A 19 -14.75 -60.15 -61.97
CA THR A 19 -14.10 -60.41 -60.69
C THR A 19 -14.03 -59.15 -59.84
N TRP A 20 -14.88 -59.08 -58.82
CA TRP A 20 -15.02 -57.95 -57.93
C TRP A 20 -14.38 -58.22 -56.57
N LEU A 21 -13.53 -57.31 -56.10
CA LEU A 21 -13.03 -57.28 -54.73
C LEU A 21 -13.83 -56.29 -53.90
N TYR A 22 -14.42 -56.79 -52.82
CA TYR A 22 -15.12 -55.99 -51.82
C TYR A 22 -14.24 -55.86 -50.59
N VAL A 23 -13.80 -54.65 -50.29
CA VAL A 23 -13.07 -54.34 -49.06
C VAL A 23 -13.98 -53.51 -48.17
N ALA A 24 -14.44 -54.11 -47.08
CA ALA A 24 -15.16 -53.40 -46.02
C ALA A 24 -14.18 -53.07 -44.90
N THR A 25 -14.03 -51.78 -44.59
CA THR A 25 -13.22 -51.32 -43.46
C THR A 25 -14.08 -50.52 -42.50
N LEU A 26 -13.82 -50.68 -41.20
CA LEU A 26 -14.43 -49.87 -40.17
C LEU A 26 -13.83 -48.47 -40.28
N LEU A 27 -14.63 -47.47 -40.67
CA LEU A 27 -14.17 -46.09 -40.63
C LEU A 27 -14.14 -45.68 -39.16
N GLY A 28 -12.95 -45.71 -38.55
CA GLY A 28 -12.74 -45.06 -37.25
C GLY A 28 -12.91 -43.57 -37.46
N VAL A 29 -14.13 -43.05 -37.28
CA VAL A 29 -14.38 -41.61 -37.35
C VAL A 29 -13.53 -41.00 -36.23
N PRO A 30 -12.50 -40.22 -36.55
CA PRO A 30 -11.73 -39.56 -35.51
C PRO A 30 -12.71 -38.65 -34.76
N ASP A 31 -12.61 -38.63 -33.43
CA ASP A 31 -13.53 -37.92 -32.51
C ASP A 31 -13.68 -36.41 -32.83
N ILE A 32 -12.88 -35.88 -33.75
CA ILE A 32 -13.00 -34.54 -34.34
C ILE A 32 -14.33 -34.29 -35.07
N PHE A 33 -15.07 -35.33 -35.48
CA PHE A 33 -16.40 -35.18 -36.10
C PHE A 33 -17.58 -35.51 -35.16
N SER A 34 -17.33 -35.96 -33.92
CA SER A 34 -18.38 -36.23 -32.94
C SER A 34 -18.77 -34.91 -32.24
N GLY A 35 -19.63 -34.13 -32.89
CA GLY A 35 -19.98 -32.75 -32.50
C GLY A 35 -20.75 -32.55 -31.18
N TYR A 36 -20.61 -33.44 -30.21
CA TYR A 36 -21.34 -33.42 -28.93
C TYR A 36 -20.46 -33.47 -27.67
N ARG A 37 -19.13 -33.54 -27.74
CA ARG A 37 -18.27 -33.67 -26.51
C ARG A 37 -17.16 -32.63 -26.35
N TRP A 38 -17.24 -31.46 -26.99
CA TRP A 38 -16.32 -30.35 -26.69
C TRP A 38 -16.41 -29.90 -25.22
N LEU A 39 -17.62 -29.97 -24.63
CA LEU A 39 -17.93 -29.73 -23.21
C LEU A 39 -18.11 -31.06 -22.44
N SER A 40 -17.06 -31.88 -22.37
CA SER A 40 -17.04 -32.94 -21.35
C SER A 40 -17.15 -32.30 -19.95
N GLU A 41 -17.93 -32.91 -19.05
CA GLU A 41 -18.09 -32.43 -17.66
C GLU A 41 -16.73 -32.21 -16.97
N GLU A 42 -15.75 -33.06 -17.26
CA GLU A 42 -14.37 -32.93 -16.81
C GLU A 42 -13.71 -31.61 -17.23
N ARG A 43 -13.91 -31.19 -18.49
CA ARG A 43 -13.35 -29.93 -19.01
C ARG A 43 -14.00 -28.71 -18.37
N LEU A 44 -15.31 -28.79 -18.08
CA LEU A 44 -16.03 -27.75 -17.35
C LEU A 44 -15.52 -27.60 -15.92
N LEU A 45 -15.29 -28.71 -15.22
CA LEU A 45 -14.71 -28.70 -13.87
C LEU A 45 -13.30 -28.10 -13.87
N VAL A 46 -12.44 -28.51 -14.81
CA VAL A 46 -11.09 -27.94 -14.95
C VAL A 46 -11.16 -26.44 -15.27
N GLY A 47 -12.02 -26.04 -16.21
CA GLY A 47 -12.21 -24.64 -16.57
C GLY A 47 -12.69 -23.79 -15.39
N LEU A 48 -13.63 -24.30 -14.60
CA LEU A 48 -14.12 -23.64 -13.39
C LEU A 48 -13.00 -23.51 -12.34
N LEU A 49 -12.23 -24.56 -12.09
CA LEU A 49 -11.12 -24.53 -11.14
C LEU A 49 -10.04 -23.52 -11.56
N VAL A 50 -9.70 -23.47 -12.85
CA VAL A 50 -8.74 -22.48 -13.38
C VAL A 50 -9.30 -21.07 -13.21
N LEU A 51 -10.57 -20.83 -13.56
CA LEU A 51 -11.22 -19.53 -13.41
C LEU A 51 -11.20 -19.05 -11.95
N LEU A 52 -11.60 -19.93 -11.02
CA LEU A 52 -11.60 -19.63 -9.58
C LEU A 52 -10.18 -19.38 -9.06
N SER A 53 -9.20 -20.15 -9.53
CA SER A 53 -7.79 -19.97 -9.14
C SER A 53 -7.26 -18.62 -9.62
N VAL A 54 -7.49 -18.27 -10.88
CA VAL A 54 -7.08 -16.97 -11.45
C VAL A 54 -7.77 -15.82 -10.72
N LEU A 55 -9.07 -15.93 -10.44
CA LEU A 55 -9.81 -14.91 -9.70
C LEU A 55 -9.26 -14.75 -8.27
N ALA A 56 -9.01 -15.85 -7.57
CA ALA A 56 -8.45 -15.83 -6.23
C ALA A 56 -7.06 -15.19 -6.20
N LEU A 57 -6.16 -15.58 -7.11
CA LEU A 57 -4.81 -15.01 -7.23
C LEU A 57 -4.86 -13.53 -7.60
N SER A 58 -5.76 -13.12 -8.50
CA SER A 58 -5.97 -11.73 -8.87
C SER A 58 -6.42 -10.89 -7.68
N LEU A 59 -7.43 -11.35 -6.93
CA LEU A 59 -7.91 -10.67 -5.73
C LEU A 59 -6.84 -10.57 -4.63
N LEU A 60 -6.06 -11.63 -4.41
CA LEU A 60 -4.93 -11.61 -3.50
C LEU A 60 -3.86 -10.60 -3.94
N GLY A 61 -3.52 -10.58 -5.22
CA GLY A 61 -2.60 -9.60 -5.80
C GLY A 61 -3.05 -8.16 -5.60
N ILE A 62 -4.29 -7.84 -6.00
CA ILE A 62 -4.87 -6.50 -5.85
C ILE A 62 -4.88 -6.06 -4.39
N THR A 63 -5.36 -6.91 -3.48
CA THR A 63 -5.46 -6.57 -2.05
C THR A 63 -4.10 -6.46 -1.37
N SER A 64 -3.07 -7.18 -1.86
CA SER A 64 -1.71 -7.10 -1.35
C SER A 64 -1.03 -5.75 -1.61
N VAL A 65 -1.46 -5.01 -2.64
CA VAL A 65 -0.89 -3.71 -3.03
C VAL A 65 -1.79 -2.56 -2.59
N THR A 66 -3.10 -2.66 -2.84
CA THR A 66 -4.05 -1.56 -2.58
C THR A 66 -4.23 -1.27 -1.09
N ARG A 67 -4.29 -2.31 -0.24
CA ARG A 67 -4.43 -2.12 1.21
C ARG A 67 -3.24 -1.38 1.82
N PRO A 68 -1.97 -1.76 1.56
CA PRO A 68 -0.82 -0.99 2.05
C PRO A 68 -0.74 0.43 1.50
N LEU A 69 -1.07 0.66 0.22
CA LEU A 69 -1.09 2.01 -0.34
C LEU A 69 -2.12 2.91 0.34
N ALA A 70 -3.31 2.39 0.63
CA ALA A 70 -4.32 3.13 1.39
C ALA A 70 -3.88 3.45 2.83
N ARG A 71 -3.05 2.60 3.45
CA ARG A 71 -2.45 2.87 4.76
C ARG A 71 -1.36 3.94 4.66
N LEU A 72 -0.48 3.85 3.67
CA LEU A 72 0.54 4.86 3.37
C LEU A 72 -0.08 6.24 3.16
N SER A 73 -1.14 6.33 2.35
CA SER A 73 -1.85 7.59 2.11
C SER A 73 -2.46 8.17 3.40
N ARG A 74 -3.09 7.33 4.22
CA ARG A 74 -3.63 7.78 5.52
C ARG A 74 -2.54 8.26 6.48
N ALA A 75 -1.43 7.54 6.55
CA ALA A 75 -0.29 7.92 7.38
C ALA A 75 0.35 9.22 6.89
N ALA A 76 0.49 9.42 5.58
CA ALA A 76 1.01 10.66 5.02
C ALA A 76 0.11 11.86 5.33
N ASN A 77 -1.21 11.68 5.31
CA ASN A 77 -2.15 12.75 5.70
C ASN A 77 -2.06 13.07 7.20
N GLN A 78 -1.90 12.05 8.05
CA GLN A 78 -1.83 12.23 9.51
C GLN A 78 -0.47 12.72 9.99
N LEU A 79 0.60 12.52 9.22
CA LEU A 79 1.95 12.91 9.62
C LEU A 79 2.11 14.40 9.96
N GLY A 80 1.30 15.26 9.33
CA GLY A 80 1.27 16.69 9.63
C GLY A 80 0.57 17.05 10.94
N ASP A 81 -0.37 16.21 11.38
CA ASP A 81 -1.17 16.44 12.59
C ASP A 81 -0.59 15.72 13.82
N ASP A 82 -0.03 14.52 13.62
CA ASP A 82 0.55 13.70 14.68
C ASP A 82 1.86 13.07 14.19
N LEU A 83 2.98 13.69 14.58
CA LEU A 83 4.31 13.19 14.28
C LEU A 83 4.71 11.98 15.11
N ASP A 84 4.04 11.69 16.22
CA ASP A 84 4.35 10.60 17.15
C ASP A 84 3.58 9.31 16.84
N MET A 85 2.83 9.29 15.74
CA MET A 85 2.15 8.10 15.25
C MET A 85 3.12 6.92 15.05
N PRO A 86 2.68 5.67 15.29
CA PRO A 86 3.50 4.49 15.09
C PRO A 86 4.02 4.38 13.64
N PRO A 87 5.26 3.89 13.43
CA PRO A 87 5.81 3.72 12.10
C PRO A 87 5.00 2.69 11.30
N LEU A 88 5.00 2.85 9.98
CA LEU A 88 4.35 1.92 9.08
C LEU A 88 5.04 0.55 9.09
N LYS A 89 4.24 -0.51 9.04
CA LYS A 89 4.76 -1.87 8.94
C LYS A 89 5.49 -2.08 7.61
N GLU A 90 6.75 -2.49 7.68
CA GLU A 90 7.64 -2.73 6.55
C GLU A 90 7.40 -4.13 5.95
N SER A 91 6.19 -4.40 5.47
CA SER A 91 5.78 -5.71 4.98
C SER A 91 4.96 -5.61 3.69
N GLY A 92 4.98 -6.68 2.89
CA GLY A 92 4.25 -6.77 1.64
C GLY A 92 5.20 -6.97 0.46
N PRO A 93 4.76 -6.66 -0.77
CA PRO A 93 5.62 -6.63 -1.95
C PRO A 93 6.86 -5.75 -1.72
N LYS A 94 7.96 -6.08 -2.38
CA LYS A 94 9.28 -5.44 -2.18
C LYS A 94 9.20 -3.91 -2.29
N GLU A 95 8.45 -3.43 -3.28
CA GLU A 95 8.25 -2.03 -3.58
C GLU A 95 7.48 -1.33 -2.45
N VAL A 96 6.41 -1.96 -1.96
CA VAL A 96 5.60 -1.45 -0.84
C VAL A 96 6.41 -1.37 0.45
N ALA A 97 7.16 -2.43 0.75
CA ALA A 97 8.03 -2.46 1.93
C ALA A 97 9.12 -1.37 1.84
N ALA A 98 9.76 -1.21 0.69
CA ALA A 98 10.75 -0.16 0.46
C ALA A 98 10.17 1.26 0.64
N THR A 99 8.94 1.51 0.15
CA THR A 99 8.26 2.79 0.36
C THR A 99 7.94 3.02 1.84
N ALA A 100 7.48 2.00 2.57
CA ALA A 100 7.24 2.10 4.01
C ALA A 100 8.52 2.46 4.79
N VAL A 101 9.66 1.82 4.46
CA VAL A 101 10.97 2.15 5.05
C VAL A 101 11.36 3.60 4.75
N ALA A 102 11.17 4.07 3.52
CA ALA A 102 11.47 5.45 3.14
C ALA A 102 10.58 6.46 3.89
N PHE A 103 9.30 6.17 4.04
CA PHE A 103 8.35 6.99 4.80
C PHE A 103 8.74 7.07 6.29
N ASN A 104 9.01 5.92 6.93
CA ASN A 104 9.43 5.86 8.33
C ASN A 104 10.72 6.67 8.58
N ARG A 105 11.65 6.64 7.63
CA ARG A 105 12.88 7.44 7.69
C ARG A 105 12.60 8.94 7.56
N MET A 106 11.67 9.33 6.71
CA MET A 106 11.24 10.73 6.57
C MET A 106 10.60 11.23 7.86
N GLN A 107 9.64 10.50 8.42
CA GLN A 107 8.99 10.82 9.70
C GLN A 107 10.03 11.07 10.80
N ARG A 108 10.99 10.16 10.95
CA ARG A 108 12.05 10.27 11.97
C ARG A 108 12.89 11.54 11.80
N ARG A 109 13.30 11.86 10.57
CA ARG A 109 14.09 13.06 10.27
C ARG A 109 13.32 14.33 10.60
N ILE A 110 12.02 14.38 10.29
CA ILE A 110 11.19 15.54 10.62
C ILE A 110 11.11 15.71 12.14
N ARG A 111 10.89 14.61 12.89
CA ARG A 111 10.89 14.64 14.36
C ARG A 111 12.20 15.16 14.92
N GLU A 112 13.33 14.61 14.46
CA GLU A 112 14.67 15.05 14.89
C GLU A 112 14.90 16.55 14.62
N GLN A 113 14.46 17.06 13.47
CA GLN A 113 14.58 18.48 13.12
C GLN A 113 13.73 19.39 14.01
N ILE A 114 12.53 18.95 14.40
CA ILE A 114 11.66 19.71 15.30
C ILE A 114 12.28 19.74 16.71
N GLU A 115 12.71 18.58 17.22
CA GLU A 115 13.37 18.50 18.53
C GLU A 115 14.64 19.36 18.60
N GLU A 116 15.44 19.39 17.53
CA GLU A 116 16.64 20.21 17.46
C GLU A 116 16.31 21.71 17.54
N ARG A 117 15.27 22.16 16.82
CA ARG A 117 14.80 23.55 16.87
C ARG A 117 14.29 23.93 18.25
N GLU A 118 13.53 23.06 18.91
CA GLU A 118 13.04 23.30 20.27
C GLU A 118 14.18 23.43 21.28
N ARG A 119 15.20 22.55 21.19
CA ARG A 119 16.40 22.64 22.04
C ARG A 119 17.16 23.93 21.81
N LEU A 120 17.30 24.37 20.56
CA LEU A 120 17.93 25.66 20.23
C LEU A 120 17.15 26.83 20.83
N PHE A 121 15.82 26.87 20.68
CA PHE A 121 15.01 27.93 21.27
C PHE A 121 15.07 27.96 22.80
N SER A 122 15.14 26.79 23.43
CA SER A 122 15.36 26.69 24.88
C SER A 122 16.71 27.28 25.30
N ALA A 123 17.79 26.93 24.59
CA ALA A 123 19.13 27.45 24.87
C ALA A 123 19.23 28.96 24.66
N ILE A 124 18.70 29.46 23.54
CA ILE A 124 18.64 30.89 23.25
C ILE A 124 17.85 31.64 24.33
N SER A 125 16.70 31.12 24.76
CA SER A 125 15.88 31.73 25.82
C SER A 125 16.61 31.80 27.16
N HIS A 126 17.36 30.74 27.49
CA HIS A 126 18.20 30.71 28.69
C HIS A 126 19.26 31.82 28.65
N ASP A 127 19.94 31.99 27.52
CA ASP A 127 21.04 32.94 27.38
C ASP A 127 20.56 34.39 27.26
N LEU A 128 19.39 34.64 26.67
CA LEU A 128 18.76 35.97 26.60
C LEU A 128 18.28 36.48 27.96
N LYS A 129 18.00 35.59 28.92
CA LYS A 129 17.55 36.00 30.26
C LYS A 129 18.58 36.87 30.97
N THR A 130 19.87 36.62 30.74
CA THR A 130 20.98 37.38 31.36
C THR A 130 21.04 38.85 30.89
N PRO A 131 21.11 39.16 29.57
CA PRO A 131 21.05 40.54 29.10
C PRO A 131 19.72 41.22 29.40
N LEU A 132 18.58 40.51 29.30
CA LEU A 132 17.26 41.06 29.66
C LEU A 132 17.19 41.49 31.13
N THR A 133 17.72 40.68 32.04
CA THR A 133 17.79 41.02 33.48
C THR A 133 18.67 42.24 33.70
N ARG A 134 19.80 42.37 33.00
CA ARG A 134 20.65 43.58 33.08
C ARG A 134 19.95 44.83 32.54
N MET A 135 19.23 44.73 31.42
CA MET A 135 18.44 45.86 30.89
C MET A 135 17.34 46.27 31.87
N ARG A 136 16.66 45.30 32.48
CA ARG A 136 15.67 45.55 33.53
C ARG A 136 16.28 46.28 34.72
N LEU A 137 17.42 45.82 35.24
CA LEU A 137 18.10 46.46 36.38
C LEU A 137 18.52 47.90 36.06
N ARG A 138 18.96 48.18 34.82
CA ARG A 138 19.25 49.55 34.37
C ARG A 138 17.99 50.40 34.23
N ALA A 139 16.88 49.82 33.80
CA ALA A 139 15.60 50.53 33.71
C ALA A 139 15.01 50.83 35.10
N GLU A 140 15.19 49.95 36.09
CA GLU A 140 14.77 50.19 37.48
C GLU A 140 15.54 51.35 38.15
N MET A 141 16.72 51.72 37.64
CA MET A 141 17.49 52.89 38.06
C MET A 141 16.99 54.22 37.46
N LEU A 142 16.00 54.20 36.56
CA LEU A 142 15.35 55.42 36.08
C LEU A 142 14.40 55.96 37.16
N GLU A 143 14.34 57.29 37.32
CA GLU A 143 13.68 57.94 38.47
C GLU A 143 12.14 57.92 38.42
N ASP A 144 11.53 57.50 37.31
CA ASP A 144 10.07 57.52 37.09
C ASP A 144 9.36 56.25 37.64
N ASP A 145 8.58 56.41 38.72
CA ASP A 145 7.83 55.34 39.38
C ASP A 145 6.79 54.66 38.47
N TYR A 146 6.20 55.40 37.52
CA TYR A 146 5.23 54.84 36.59
C TYR A 146 5.89 53.84 35.61
N GLN A 147 7.15 54.09 35.21
CA GLN A 147 7.88 53.17 34.34
C GLN A 147 8.30 51.90 35.07
N ARG A 148 8.62 51.99 36.37
CA ARG A 148 8.97 50.83 37.22
C ARG A 148 7.80 49.83 37.34
N GLU A 149 6.60 50.30 37.66
CA GLU A 149 5.42 49.43 37.78
C GLU A 149 5.07 48.74 36.46
N ARG A 150 5.13 49.48 35.34
CA ARG A 150 4.83 48.95 34.01
C ARG A 150 5.84 47.87 33.58
N PHE A 151 7.13 48.06 33.89
CA PHE A 151 8.17 47.06 33.63
C PHE A 151 7.97 45.80 34.47
N ALA A 152 7.59 45.94 35.74
CA ALA A 152 7.34 44.80 36.62
C ALA A 152 6.19 43.91 36.11
N LEU A 153 5.08 44.53 35.67
CA LEU A 153 3.93 43.82 35.09
C LEU A 153 4.30 43.07 33.80
N LEU A 154 4.99 43.72 32.87
CA LEU A 154 5.46 43.09 31.62
C LEU A 154 6.38 41.91 31.88
N TRP A 155 7.26 42.03 32.88
CA TRP A 155 8.18 40.95 33.23
C TRP A 155 7.48 39.74 33.85
N MET A 156 6.51 39.96 34.74
CA MET A 156 5.72 38.86 35.30
C MET A 156 4.95 38.12 34.20
N SER A 157 4.39 38.86 33.24
CA SER A 157 3.75 38.28 32.06
C SER A 157 4.74 37.48 31.20
N TRP A 158 5.97 37.96 31.03
CA TRP A 158 6.99 37.25 30.25
C TRP A 158 7.48 35.97 30.93
N ILE A 159 7.67 35.97 32.26
CA ILE A 159 8.03 34.74 33.01
C ILE A 159 6.91 33.71 32.93
N ALA A 160 5.65 34.16 33.01
CA ALA A 160 4.50 33.28 32.86
C ALA A 160 4.48 32.62 31.47
N TRP A 161 4.75 33.40 30.41
CA TRP A 161 4.89 32.89 29.05
C TRP A 161 6.09 31.95 28.87
N SER A 162 7.26 32.27 29.45
CA SER A 162 8.47 31.44 29.32
C SER A 162 8.38 30.09 30.04
N ARG A 163 7.49 29.95 31.03
CA ARG A 163 7.23 28.69 31.75
C ARG A 163 6.07 27.90 31.16
N ALA A 164 5.32 28.47 30.23
CA ALA A 164 4.23 27.77 29.57
C ALA A 164 4.81 26.69 28.63
N PRO A 165 4.29 25.45 28.66
CA PRO A 165 4.66 24.44 27.68
C PRO A 165 4.20 24.89 26.29
N TRP A 166 5.09 24.81 25.29
CA TRP A 166 4.72 25.08 23.90
C TRP A 166 3.66 24.07 23.44
N PRO A 167 2.60 24.52 22.74
CA PRO A 167 1.56 23.62 22.23
C PRO A 167 2.21 22.63 21.26
N ARG A 168 1.90 21.34 21.45
CA ARG A 168 2.30 20.25 20.56
C ARG A 168 1.49 20.29 19.28
#